data_AF-A0A1Y1JZK0-F1
#
_entry.id   AF-A0A1Y1JZK0-F1
#
_cell.length_a   1.000
_cell.length_b   1.000
_cell.length_c   1.000
_cell.angle_alpha   90.00
_cell.angle_beta   90.00
_cell.angle_gamma   90.00
#
_symmetry.space_group_name_H-M   'P 1'
#
loop_
_entity.id
_entity.type
_entity.pdbx_description
1 polymer ?
#
loop_
_entity_poly.entity_id
_entity_poly.type
_entity_poly.pdbx_seq_one_letter_code
_entity_poly.pdbx_strand_id
1 'polypeptide(L)'
;FVIYDDDSKVLYTEGETLHIRPQLTEDVYGRDSINRELDLNTRCTGLVQSPECIRKPRAWHIVPSVTAAQISTVESFSFVYGAIEVKAKLPKGDWLYPEISLVPKSEAYGPGYESGRIRIALAYGNQELDNDLYAGGVLGHSDAARNYGLKKIFSYTHWTDAYHVYRIEWKPGMPFIVYPAPLKVAFQTV
;
A
#
# COMPACT_ATOMS: atom_id res chain seq x y z
N PHE A 1 6.27 12.41 1.72
CA PHE A 1 6.26 12.32 3.19
C PHE A 1 6.76 10.97 3.70
N VAL A 2 7.05 10.01 2.81
CA VAL A 2 7.74 8.74 3.13
C VAL A 2 8.84 8.51 2.09
N ILE A 3 9.94 7.87 2.47
CA ILE A 3 10.90 7.24 1.55
C ILE A 3 10.56 5.76 1.47
N TYR A 4 10.52 5.19 0.27
CA TYR A 4 10.44 3.74 0.10
C TYR A 4 11.84 3.21 -0.22
N ASP A 5 12.35 2.32 0.62
CA ASP A 5 13.66 1.69 0.48
C ASP A 5 13.54 0.18 0.77
N ASP A 6 14.50 -0.60 0.28
CA ASP A 6 14.63 -2.05 0.51
C ASP A 6 15.56 -2.40 1.68
N ASP A 7 15.93 -1.40 2.50
CA ASP A 7 16.77 -1.58 3.67
C ASP A 7 16.18 -2.61 4.65
N SER A 8 17.03 -3.53 5.12
CA SER A 8 16.66 -4.60 6.06
C SER A 8 16.00 -4.13 7.36
N LYS A 9 16.15 -2.85 7.76
CA LYS A 9 15.49 -2.26 8.93
C LYS A 9 13.99 -2.05 8.72
N VAL A 10 13.55 -1.89 7.46
CA VAL A 10 12.15 -1.61 7.09
C VAL A 10 11.52 -2.72 6.25
N LEU A 11 12.33 -3.54 5.59
CA LEU A 11 11.89 -4.68 4.78
C LEU A 11 12.70 -5.92 5.12
N TYR A 12 12.07 -6.92 5.74
CA TYR A 12 12.76 -8.17 6.08
C TYR A 12 11.79 -9.34 6.16
N THR A 13 12.32 -10.55 6.06
CA THR A 13 11.57 -11.77 6.34
C THR A 13 11.92 -12.31 7.71
N GLU A 14 10.91 -12.79 8.43
CA GLU A 14 11.07 -13.49 9.70
C GLU A 14 10.20 -14.76 9.65
N GLY A 15 10.84 -15.92 9.62
CA GLY A 15 10.17 -17.18 9.31
C GLY A 15 9.50 -17.14 7.93
N GLU A 16 8.21 -17.46 7.88
CA GLU A 16 7.38 -17.43 6.65
C GLU A 16 6.70 -16.08 6.41
N THR A 17 7.02 -15.05 7.21
CA THR A 17 6.34 -13.75 7.15
C THR A 17 7.26 -12.69 6.57
N LEU A 18 6.73 -11.91 5.63
CA LEU A 18 7.37 -10.70 5.12
C LEU A 18 6.89 -9.50 5.94
N HIS A 19 7.84 -8.74 6.47
CA HIS A 19 7.59 -7.57 7.29
C HIS A 19 7.92 -6.30 6.52
N ILE A 20 6.93 -5.42 6.41
CA ILE A 20 7.11 -4.02 6.03
C ILE A 20 6.88 -3.20 7.30
N ARG A 21 7.97 -2.65 7.85
CA ARG A 21 7.96 -1.93 9.12
C ARG A 21 8.45 -0.50 8.91
N PRO A 22 7.55 0.50 8.86
CA PRO A 22 7.94 1.89 8.82
C PRO A 22 8.80 2.26 10.05
N GLN A 23 9.84 3.05 9.82
CA GLN A 23 10.78 3.53 10.83
C GLN A 23 11.07 5.01 10.61
N LEU A 24 11.61 5.69 11.63
CA LEU A 24 12.14 7.04 11.42
C LEU A 24 13.31 6.97 10.44
N THR A 25 13.37 7.92 9.52
CA THR A 25 14.47 8.03 8.54
C THR A 25 15.83 8.16 9.25
N GLU A 26 15.87 8.77 10.42
CA GLU A 26 17.09 8.85 11.25
C GLU A 26 17.55 7.49 11.79
N ASP A 27 16.64 6.55 12.03
CA ASP A 27 16.98 5.19 12.47
C ASP A 27 17.53 4.36 11.30
N VAL A 28 17.11 4.68 10.07
CA VAL A 28 17.56 4.01 8.84
C VAL A 28 18.90 4.57 8.36
N TYR A 29 18.95 5.88 8.07
CA TYR A 29 20.10 6.55 7.46
C TYR A 29 21.03 7.26 8.45
N GLY A 30 20.72 7.21 9.75
CA GLY A 30 21.49 7.86 10.81
C GLY A 30 20.94 9.22 11.23
N ARG A 31 21.38 9.66 12.42
CA ARG A 31 20.96 10.93 13.02
C ARG A 31 21.23 12.12 12.09
N ASP A 32 20.31 13.08 12.08
CA ASP A 32 20.38 14.30 11.26
C ASP A 32 20.26 14.04 9.74
N SER A 33 19.91 12.82 9.33
CA SER A 33 19.67 12.48 7.90
C SER A 33 18.56 13.31 7.29
N ILE A 34 17.56 13.72 8.07
CA ILE A 34 16.43 14.53 7.60
C ILE A 34 16.85 15.92 7.09
N ASN A 35 17.99 16.44 7.58
CA ASN A 35 18.56 17.74 7.22
C ASN A 35 19.74 17.64 6.24
N ARG A 36 20.06 16.44 5.75
CA ARG A 36 21.14 16.20 4.80
C ARG A 36 20.59 15.79 3.44
N GLU A 37 21.39 15.99 2.41
CA GLU A 37 21.05 15.48 1.08
C GLU A 37 20.98 13.95 1.10
N LEU A 38 19.86 13.41 0.62
CA LEU A 38 19.68 11.99 0.37
C LEU A 38 19.72 11.76 -1.14
N ASP A 39 20.64 10.92 -1.59
CA ASP A 39 20.76 10.48 -2.99
C ASP A 39 20.77 8.94 -3.02
N LEU A 40 19.72 8.36 -3.59
CA LEU A 40 19.58 6.91 -3.76
C LEU A 40 20.36 6.38 -4.97
N ASN A 41 20.86 7.28 -5.84
CA ASN A 41 21.67 6.99 -7.01
C ASN A 41 21.10 5.84 -7.87
N THR A 42 21.93 4.86 -8.25
CA THR A 42 21.54 3.72 -9.10
C THR A 42 20.62 2.70 -8.42
N ARG A 43 20.39 2.81 -7.10
CA ARG A 43 19.43 1.95 -6.38
C ARG A 43 17.99 2.43 -6.53
N CYS A 44 17.79 3.68 -6.93
CA CYS A 44 16.47 4.23 -7.13
C CYS A 44 15.76 3.58 -8.32
N THR A 45 14.52 3.15 -8.13
CA THR A 45 13.66 2.61 -9.19
C THR A 45 12.88 3.68 -9.97
N GLY A 46 12.99 4.95 -9.55
CA GLY A 46 12.42 6.10 -10.24
C GLY A 46 13.37 6.72 -11.26
N LEU A 47 13.07 7.95 -11.68
CA LEU A 47 13.94 8.68 -12.62
C LEU A 47 15.23 9.13 -11.92
N VAL A 48 16.36 8.50 -12.25
CA VAL A 48 17.69 8.83 -11.72
C VAL A 48 18.02 10.32 -11.95
N GLN A 49 18.70 10.96 -11.00
CA GLN A 49 19.00 12.40 -10.98
C GLN A 49 17.77 13.33 -10.94
N SER A 50 16.59 12.82 -10.62
CA SER A 50 15.38 13.61 -10.41
C SER A 50 15.02 13.74 -8.91
N PRO A 51 14.04 14.61 -8.56
CA PRO A 51 13.50 14.70 -7.20
C PRO A 51 12.89 13.40 -6.63
N GLU A 52 12.69 12.38 -7.46
CA GLU A 52 12.25 11.04 -7.04
C GLU A 52 13.38 10.27 -6.34
N CYS A 53 14.62 10.50 -6.76
CA CYS A 53 15.79 9.76 -6.27
C CYS A 53 16.74 10.62 -5.43
N ILE A 54 16.68 11.94 -5.62
CA ILE A 54 17.52 12.91 -4.90
C ILE A 54 16.61 13.86 -4.13
N ARG A 55 16.85 13.96 -2.82
CA ARG A 55 16.19 14.94 -1.97
C ARG A 55 17.24 15.83 -1.30
N LYS A 56 17.31 17.08 -1.76
CA LYS A 56 18.13 18.12 -1.13
C LYS A 56 17.26 18.92 -0.17
N PRO A 57 17.58 18.94 1.13
CA PRO A 57 16.82 19.73 2.08
C PRO A 57 17.02 21.22 1.81
N ARG A 58 15.92 21.98 1.76
CA ARG A 58 15.94 23.43 1.54
C ARG A 58 14.83 24.10 2.34
N ALA A 59 15.23 24.87 3.35
CA ALA A 59 14.32 25.54 4.27
C ALA A 59 13.28 24.57 4.86
N TRP A 60 12.02 24.69 4.45
CA TRP A 60 10.88 23.87 4.91
C TRP A 60 10.76 22.53 4.16
N HIS A 61 11.49 22.34 3.07
CA HIS A 61 11.56 21.07 2.36
C HIS A 61 12.66 20.21 2.95
N ILE A 62 12.34 19.41 3.97
CA ILE A 62 13.27 18.41 4.53
C ILE A 62 13.15 17.06 3.81
N VAL A 63 14.12 16.17 4.03
CA VAL A 63 13.99 14.76 3.66
C VAL A 63 12.84 14.15 4.47
N PRO A 64 11.99 13.28 3.87
CA PRO A 64 10.89 12.65 4.60
C PRO A 64 11.34 12.02 5.92
N SER A 65 10.59 12.23 6.99
CA SER A 65 10.95 11.78 8.34
C SER A 65 10.69 10.30 8.59
N VAL A 66 9.96 9.63 7.70
CA VAL A 66 9.64 8.21 7.78
C VAL A 66 10.20 7.50 6.54
N THR A 67 10.83 6.36 6.78
CA THR A 67 11.24 5.40 5.75
C THR A 67 10.42 4.12 5.93
N ALA A 68 9.90 3.60 4.83
CA ALA A 68 9.12 2.36 4.78
C ALA A 68 9.56 1.55 3.56
N ALA A 69 8.86 0.46 3.27
CA ALA A 69 9.08 -0.33 2.07
C ALA A 69 7.83 -0.37 1.20
N GLN A 70 8.03 -0.47 -0.11
CA GLN A 70 6.99 -0.75 -1.09
C GLN A 70 7.48 -1.86 -2.00
N ILE A 71 6.62 -2.83 -2.26
CA ILE A 71 6.93 -3.98 -3.09
C ILE A 71 6.02 -3.96 -4.30
N SER A 72 6.61 -4.16 -5.47
CA SER A 72 5.90 -4.26 -6.74
C SER A 72 6.28 -5.53 -7.47
N THR A 73 5.31 -6.15 -8.13
CA THR A 73 5.54 -7.30 -9.00
C THR A 73 5.56 -6.93 -10.48
N VAL A 74 5.61 -5.64 -10.82
CA VAL A 74 5.47 -5.17 -12.22
C VAL A 74 6.42 -5.86 -13.21
N GLU A 75 7.64 -6.17 -12.76
CA GLU A 75 8.67 -6.88 -13.54
C GLU A 75 8.61 -8.41 -13.41
N SER A 76 8.01 -8.95 -12.35
CA SER A 76 8.07 -10.38 -12.03
C SER A 76 6.77 -11.14 -12.30
N PHE A 77 5.62 -10.49 -12.14
CA PHE A 77 4.31 -11.12 -12.29
C PHE A 77 3.22 -10.11 -12.67
N SER A 78 2.50 -10.44 -13.72
CA SER A 78 1.29 -9.73 -14.16
C SER A 78 0.25 -10.74 -14.61
N PHE A 79 -1.02 -10.44 -14.34
CA PHE A 79 -2.13 -11.32 -14.68
C PHE A 79 -3.35 -10.47 -15.06
N VAL A 80 -4.29 -11.09 -15.77
CA VAL A 80 -5.57 -10.49 -16.12
C VAL A 80 -6.65 -11.50 -15.76
N TYR A 81 -7.64 -11.04 -14.98
CA TYR A 81 -8.72 -11.85 -14.40
C TYR A 81 -8.26 -12.96 -13.44
N GLY A 82 -9.21 -13.48 -12.65
CA GLY A 82 -8.96 -14.54 -11.67
C GLY A 82 -9.21 -14.07 -10.24
N ALA A 83 -8.64 -14.78 -9.27
CA ALA A 83 -8.77 -14.46 -7.86
C ALA A 83 -7.39 -14.30 -7.22
N ILE A 84 -7.26 -13.28 -6.36
CA ILE A 84 -6.10 -13.08 -5.51
C ILE A 84 -6.55 -13.11 -4.07
N GLU A 85 -5.77 -13.80 -3.25
CA GLU A 85 -5.88 -13.80 -1.80
C GLU A 85 -4.56 -13.36 -1.20
N VAL A 86 -4.61 -12.37 -0.32
CA VAL A 86 -3.45 -11.89 0.44
C VAL A 86 -3.77 -12.05 1.92
N LYS A 87 -2.99 -12.89 2.62
CA LYS A 87 -3.06 -12.98 4.07
C LYS A 87 -2.09 -11.97 4.68
N ALA A 88 -2.61 -10.95 5.35
CA ALA A 88 -1.80 -9.91 5.96
C ALA A 88 -2.42 -9.40 7.27
N LYS A 89 -1.56 -8.90 8.16
CA LYS A 89 -1.95 -8.06 9.29
C LYS A 89 -1.50 -6.65 8.98
N LEU A 90 -2.44 -5.72 8.87
CA LEU A 90 -2.11 -4.33 8.56
C LEU A 90 -1.43 -3.65 9.76
N PRO A 91 -0.45 -2.76 9.55
CA PRO A 91 0.22 -2.06 10.64
C PRO A 91 -0.72 -1.10 11.36
N LYS A 92 -0.63 -1.09 12.69
CA LYS A 92 -1.31 -0.15 13.58
C LYS A 92 -0.40 1.05 13.87
N GLY A 93 -0.95 2.25 13.82
CA GLY A 93 -0.22 3.48 14.13
C GLY A 93 -0.87 4.72 13.53
N ASP A 94 -0.67 5.85 14.19
CA ASP A 94 -1.19 7.12 13.72
C ASP A 94 -0.56 7.51 12.40
N TRP A 95 -1.39 8.06 11.50
CA TRP A 95 -0.99 8.51 10.16
C TRP A 95 -0.45 7.41 9.24
N LEU A 96 -0.64 6.14 9.60
CA LEU A 96 -0.40 5.00 8.71
C LEU A 96 -1.65 4.69 7.88
N TYR A 97 -1.46 4.42 6.59
CA TYR A 97 -2.52 4.08 5.63
C TYR A 97 -2.06 2.89 4.77
N PRO A 98 -1.91 1.69 5.36
CA PRO A 98 -1.44 0.52 4.61
C PRO A 98 -2.39 0.15 3.47
N GLU A 99 -1.83 -0.03 2.26
CA GLU A 99 -2.57 -0.33 1.04
C GLU A 99 -2.02 -1.59 0.36
N ILE A 100 -2.91 -2.51 0.00
CA ILE A 100 -2.65 -3.63 -0.90
C ILE A 100 -3.46 -3.33 -2.17
N SER A 101 -2.77 -3.19 -3.30
CA SER A 101 -3.42 -2.85 -4.56
C SER A 101 -2.79 -3.53 -5.75
N LEU A 102 -3.57 -3.64 -6.81
CA LEU A 102 -3.14 -4.05 -8.14
C LEU A 102 -3.13 -2.82 -9.02
N VAL A 103 -2.03 -2.64 -9.72
CA VAL A 103 -1.84 -1.56 -10.69
C VAL A 103 -1.56 -2.17 -12.06
N PRO A 104 -1.94 -1.49 -13.16
CA PRO A 104 -1.65 -1.96 -14.50
C PRO A 104 -0.15 -2.01 -14.74
N LYS A 105 0.31 -2.99 -15.53
CA LYS A 105 1.73 -3.09 -15.92
C LYS A 105 2.19 -1.92 -16.79
N SER A 106 1.27 -1.33 -17.55
CA SER A 106 1.51 -0.18 -18.42
C SER A 106 0.38 0.83 -18.30
N GLU A 107 0.69 2.12 -18.28
CA GLU A 107 -0.28 3.21 -18.14
C GLU A 107 -0.91 3.62 -19.49
N ALA A 108 -1.66 2.71 -20.12
CA ALA A 108 -2.19 2.90 -21.47
C ALA A 108 -3.27 3.99 -21.60
N TYR A 109 -3.96 4.33 -20.51
CA TYR A 109 -5.06 5.31 -20.49
C TYR A 109 -4.68 6.63 -19.81
N GLY A 110 -3.40 6.82 -19.46
CA GLY A 110 -2.89 7.98 -18.76
C GLY A 110 -2.34 7.66 -17.38
N PRO A 111 -1.68 8.62 -16.72
CA PRO A 111 -0.94 8.38 -15.49
C PRO A 111 -1.85 8.06 -14.30
N GLY A 112 -1.38 7.16 -13.44
CA GLY A 112 -2.01 6.86 -12.16
C GLY A 112 -3.43 6.31 -12.29
N TYR A 113 -4.41 7.03 -11.75
CA TYR A 113 -5.80 6.57 -11.69
C TYR A 113 -6.50 6.52 -13.04
N GLU A 114 -5.97 7.19 -14.07
CA GLU A 114 -6.56 7.13 -15.41
C GLU A 114 -6.41 5.73 -16.04
N SER A 115 -5.29 5.06 -15.80
CA SER A 115 -5.10 3.64 -16.18
C SER A 115 -5.70 2.65 -15.18
N GLY A 116 -6.28 3.18 -14.10
CA GLY A 116 -7.01 2.45 -13.09
C GLY A 116 -6.14 1.75 -12.05
N ARG A 117 -6.76 1.50 -10.89
CA ARG A 117 -6.18 0.76 -9.78
C ARG A 117 -7.25 -0.09 -9.13
N ILE A 118 -6.88 -1.29 -8.72
CA ILE A 118 -7.76 -2.15 -7.92
C ILE A 118 -7.19 -2.17 -6.50
N ARG A 119 -7.92 -1.60 -5.56
CA ARG A 119 -7.57 -1.65 -4.15
C ARG A 119 -8.14 -2.93 -3.54
N ILE A 120 -7.27 -3.83 -3.10
CA ILE A 120 -7.66 -5.05 -2.39
C ILE A 120 -7.98 -4.71 -0.94
N ALA A 121 -7.16 -3.88 -0.32
CA ALA A 121 -7.33 -3.44 1.06
C ALA A 121 -6.66 -2.08 1.26
N LEU A 122 -7.39 -1.13 1.84
CA LEU A 122 -6.85 0.05 2.50
C LEU A 122 -7.60 0.21 3.82
N ALA A 123 -6.89 0.30 4.92
CA ALA A 123 -7.46 0.70 6.20
C ALA A 123 -6.58 1.78 6.79
N TYR A 124 -7.16 2.65 7.61
CA TYR A 124 -6.36 3.56 8.41
C TYR A 124 -5.76 2.80 9.59
N GLY A 125 -4.51 3.09 9.94
CA GLY A 125 -3.83 2.48 11.08
C GLY A 125 -4.20 3.13 12.43
N ASN A 126 -4.84 4.30 12.38
CA ASN A 126 -5.26 5.08 13.54
C ASN A 126 -6.58 4.53 14.09
N GLN A 127 -6.56 4.11 15.36
CA GLN A 127 -7.69 3.43 15.99
C GLN A 127 -8.90 4.31 16.28
N GLU A 128 -8.72 5.62 16.35
CA GLU A 128 -9.77 6.56 16.76
C GLU A 128 -10.42 7.26 15.57
N LEU A 129 -9.85 7.12 14.37
CA LEU A 129 -10.36 7.77 13.16
C LEU A 129 -11.42 6.93 12.43
N ASP A 130 -11.09 5.68 12.12
CA ASP A 130 -11.90 4.89 11.20
C ASP A 130 -11.63 3.37 11.32
N ASN A 131 -12.70 2.58 11.39
CA ASN A 131 -12.65 1.11 11.43
C ASN A 131 -13.01 0.46 10.08
N ASP A 132 -13.10 1.27 9.03
CA ASP A 132 -13.54 0.81 7.73
C ASP A 132 -12.38 0.36 6.84
N LEU A 133 -12.66 -0.70 6.08
CA LEU A 133 -11.80 -1.18 5.00
C LEU A 133 -12.34 -0.66 3.67
N TYR A 134 -11.46 -0.02 2.92
CA TYR A 134 -11.75 0.49 1.58
C TYR A 134 -11.17 -0.44 0.54
N ALA A 135 -12.01 -0.93 -0.36
CA ALA A 135 -11.61 -1.87 -1.38
C ALA A 135 -12.48 -1.74 -2.64
N GLY A 136 -11.89 -1.91 -3.81
CA GLY A 136 -12.60 -1.79 -5.10
C GLY A 136 -11.78 -1.06 -6.16
N GLY A 137 -12.46 -0.67 -7.24
CA GLY A 137 -11.82 0.05 -8.35
C GLY A 137 -11.68 1.53 -8.04
N VAL A 138 -10.50 2.07 -8.32
CA VAL A 138 -10.21 3.52 -8.30
C VAL A 138 -9.86 3.94 -9.72
N LEU A 139 -10.66 4.84 -10.28
CA LEU A 139 -10.55 5.30 -11.66
C LEU A 139 -10.60 6.83 -11.70
N GLY A 140 -9.83 7.43 -12.60
CA GLY A 140 -9.82 8.87 -12.85
C GLY A 140 -9.37 9.75 -11.68
N HIS A 141 -9.15 11.04 -11.95
CA HIS A 141 -8.68 11.98 -10.93
C HIS A 141 -9.78 12.62 -10.07
N SER A 142 -11.03 12.69 -10.54
CA SER A 142 -12.11 13.36 -9.81
C SER A 142 -12.53 12.56 -8.58
N ASP A 143 -12.98 13.24 -7.52
CA ASP A 143 -13.49 12.55 -6.32
C ASP A 143 -14.63 11.59 -6.64
N ALA A 144 -15.54 11.98 -7.54
CA ALA A 144 -16.62 11.12 -7.98
C ALA A 144 -16.09 9.84 -8.67
N ALA A 145 -15.12 9.97 -9.56
CA ALA A 145 -14.56 8.82 -10.28
C ALA A 145 -13.76 7.90 -9.34
N ARG A 146 -12.95 8.47 -8.44
CA ARG A 146 -12.15 7.70 -7.47
C ARG A 146 -13.02 6.89 -6.51
N ASN A 147 -14.20 7.40 -6.16
CA ASN A 147 -15.11 6.75 -5.23
C ASN A 147 -16.19 5.90 -5.91
N TYR A 148 -16.35 5.98 -7.23
CA TYR A 148 -17.42 5.28 -7.96
C TYR A 148 -17.40 3.75 -7.76
N GLY A 149 -16.20 3.15 -7.81
CA GLY A 149 -16.00 1.70 -7.68
C GLY A 149 -15.51 1.25 -6.31
N LEU A 150 -15.37 2.17 -5.35
CA LEU A 150 -14.88 1.86 -4.01
C LEU A 150 -16.04 1.39 -3.12
N LYS A 151 -15.81 0.27 -2.43
CA LYS A 151 -16.66 -0.23 -1.36
C LYS A 151 -16.01 0.05 -0.02
N LYS A 152 -16.88 0.33 0.95
CA LYS A 152 -16.54 0.56 2.34
C LYS A 152 -17.09 -0.60 3.17
N ILE A 153 -16.22 -1.29 3.92
CA ILE A 153 -16.56 -2.47 4.70
C ILE A 153 -16.27 -2.17 6.17
N PHE A 154 -17.33 -2.02 6.96
CA PHE A 154 -17.24 -1.79 8.39
C PHE A 154 -16.89 -3.06 9.16
N SER A 155 -16.13 -2.89 10.23
CA SER A 155 -15.83 -3.93 11.20
C SER A 155 -15.93 -3.38 12.62
N TYR A 156 -16.42 -4.20 13.56
CA TYR A 156 -16.44 -3.85 14.99
C TYR A 156 -15.05 -3.98 15.64
N THR A 157 -14.14 -4.71 15.01
CA THR A 157 -12.73 -4.84 15.41
C THR A 157 -11.83 -4.17 14.37
N HIS A 158 -10.70 -3.62 14.79
CA HIS A 158 -9.84 -2.89 13.88
C HIS A 158 -9.11 -3.85 12.93
N TRP A 159 -8.99 -3.48 11.65
CA TRP A 159 -8.33 -4.30 10.62
C TRP A 159 -6.82 -4.52 10.83
N THR A 160 -6.25 -3.93 11.87
CA THR A 160 -4.83 -4.05 12.25
C THR A 160 -4.61 -4.96 13.46
N ASP A 161 -5.69 -5.43 14.11
CA ASP A 161 -5.57 -6.22 15.34
C ASP A 161 -5.11 -7.66 15.06
N ALA A 162 -5.50 -8.23 13.92
CA ALA A 162 -5.24 -9.61 13.56
C ALA A 162 -4.81 -9.78 12.09
N TYR A 163 -4.42 -11.01 11.74
CA TYR A 163 -4.27 -11.41 10.35
C TYR A 163 -5.64 -11.60 9.71
N HIS A 164 -5.81 -11.03 8.53
CA HIS A 164 -6.99 -11.21 7.69
C HIS A 164 -6.59 -11.74 6.32
N VAL A 165 -7.54 -12.41 5.65
CA VAL A 165 -7.39 -12.79 4.24
C VAL A 165 -8.18 -11.80 3.40
N TYR A 166 -7.47 -10.99 2.65
CA TYR A 166 -8.05 -10.03 1.71
C TYR A 166 -8.14 -10.68 0.34
N ARG A 167 -9.37 -10.84 -0.17
CA ARG A 167 -9.62 -11.50 -1.44
C ARG A 167 -10.29 -10.54 -2.42
N ILE A 168 -9.85 -10.59 -3.66
CA ILE A 168 -10.62 -10.05 -4.77
C ILE A 168 -10.80 -11.09 -5.86
N GLU A 169 -11.98 -11.09 -6.47
CA GLU A 169 -12.28 -11.89 -7.66
C GLU A 169 -12.55 -10.92 -8.82
N TRP A 170 -11.73 -11.00 -9.86
CA TRP A 170 -11.80 -10.15 -11.04
C TRP A 170 -12.27 -10.99 -12.25
N LYS A 171 -13.46 -10.67 -12.75
CA LYS A 171 -14.07 -11.34 -13.91
C LYS A 171 -14.19 -10.38 -15.10
N PRO A 172 -14.15 -10.90 -16.34
CA PRO A 172 -14.52 -10.12 -17.51
C PRO A 172 -15.92 -9.51 -17.35
N GLY A 173 -16.07 -8.22 -17.63
CA GLY A 173 -17.37 -7.54 -17.64
C GLY A 173 -17.98 -7.19 -16.28
N MET A 174 -17.32 -7.50 -15.15
CA MET A 174 -17.78 -7.06 -13.83
C MET A 174 -17.08 -5.77 -13.37
N PRO A 175 -17.80 -4.74 -12.89
CA PRO A 175 -17.21 -3.75 -12.01
C PRO A 175 -16.76 -4.44 -10.70
N PHE A 176 -15.55 -4.14 -10.25
CA PHE A 176 -14.81 -4.85 -9.19
C PHE A 176 -15.67 -5.23 -7.97
N ILE A 177 -15.89 -6.53 -7.74
CA ILE A 177 -16.56 -7.02 -6.54
C ILE A 177 -15.49 -7.48 -5.56
N VAL A 178 -15.25 -6.68 -4.52
CA VAL A 178 -14.50 -7.12 -3.35
C VAL A 178 -15.44 -7.90 -2.45
N TYR A 179 -15.09 -9.15 -2.19
CA TYR A 179 -15.71 -9.94 -1.14
C TYR A 179 -14.79 -9.86 0.08
N PRO A 180 -15.28 -9.53 1.29
CA PRO A 180 -14.64 -10.09 2.46
C PRO A 180 -14.77 -11.60 2.27
N ALA A 181 -13.68 -12.29 1.94
CA ALA A 181 -13.73 -13.75 1.89
C ALA A 181 -14.23 -14.20 3.26
N PRO A 182 -15.37 -14.91 3.34
CA PRO A 182 -15.68 -15.55 4.59
C PRO A 182 -14.49 -16.46 4.88
N LEU A 183 -13.91 -16.27 6.06
CA LEU A 183 -13.36 -17.37 6.82
C LEU A 183 -14.09 -18.65 6.41
N LYS A 184 -13.36 -19.69 6.00
CA LYS A 184 -13.86 -21.04 6.26
C LYS A 184 -13.98 -21.16 7.77
N VAL A 185 -15.08 -20.64 8.27
CA VAL A 185 -15.71 -21.00 9.49
C VAL A 185 -17.17 -21.14 9.09
N ALA A 186 -17.47 -22.36 8.62
CA ALA A 186 -18.74 -22.94 8.95
C ALA A 186 -18.89 -22.84 10.47
N PHE A 187 -19.63 -21.84 10.95
CA PHE A 187 -20.41 -22.01 12.16
C PHE A 187 -21.84 -22.29 11.70
N GLN A 188 -22.09 -23.58 11.50
CA GLN A 188 -23.40 -24.11 11.79
C GLN A 188 -23.48 -24.19 13.32
N THR A 189 -24.52 -23.60 13.87
CA THR A 189 -24.90 -23.69 15.27
C THR A 189 -25.08 -25.14 15.70
N VAL A 190 -24.30 -25.55 16.70
CA VAL A 190 -24.81 -26.00 18.01
C VAL A 190 -23.99 -25.28 19.07
#